data_AF-A0A7V2JJL9-F1
#
_entry.id   AF-A0A7V2JJL9-F1
#
_cell.length_a   1.000
_cell.length_b   1.000
_cell.length_c   1.000
_cell.angle_alpha   90.00
_cell.angle_beta   90.00
_cell.angle_gamma   90.00
#
_symmetry.space_group_name_H-M   'P 1'
#
loop_
_entity.id
_entity.type
_entity.pdbx_description
1 polymer ?
#
loop_
_entity_poly.entity_id
_entity_poly.type
_entity_poly.pdbx_seq_one_letter_code
_entity_poly.pdbx_strand_id
1 'polypeptide(L)'
;MPERPLLLFPMPESADRSNLGGGGGRPHLPTHHRQGERLAPKFTQLQEAVRSRNVEIQQAMTGIDPEQVLVMETIGSVEDFANAVKRIDGFEWMGEFEIDEIGPDQDFFDEKHPEKGLTGRLYMIMTNQRALDEMLSMWRRYTDQDDQKLKFAGGLTKFRDVFLRLKDIRRWDVQDRLLDTGAIDAWREDLEHDGDRLIRFEVELWFRSSKEKRSQNSAAVASLIQQLGGHVLAESLHEGIAYHGILAELPANAIQAVVDNPNTELVKCDSVMFFRPVGQMLAGEGLLEDEAVYSDFEERSLPDGEPVIAILDGLPLANHRLLNGR
;
A
#
# COMPACT_ATOMS: atom_id res chain seq x y z
N MET A 1 -0.12 -9.32 -45.19
CA MET A 1 -0.02 -8.27 -44.16
C MET A 1 -0.79 -8.79 -42.96
N PRO A 2 -0.20 -8.91 -41.76
CA PRO A 2 -0.93 -9.55 -40.66
C PRO A 2 -1.82 -8.52 -39.95
N GLU A 3 -3.10 -8.60 -40.29
CA GLU A 3 -4.25 -8.00 -39.62
C GLU A 3 -4.73 -8.96 -38.52
N ARG A 4 -4.14 -8.89 -37.32
CA ARG A 4 -4.59 -9.62 -36.12
C ARG A 4 -4.19 -8.81 -34.88
N PRO A 5 -4.99 -8.77 -33.80
CA PRO A 5 -4.46 -8.47 -32.47
C PRO A 5 -3.67 -9.72 -32.03
N LEU A 6 -2.40 -9.73 -32.41
CA LEU A 6 -1.44 -10.72 -31.97
C LEU A 6 -1.21 -10.51 -30.47
N LEU A 7 -1.85 -11.32 -29.62
CA LEU A 7 -1.24 -11.72 -28.36
C LEU A 7 -0.07 -12.65 -28.71
N LEU A 8 0.99 -12.05 -29.23
CA LEU A 8 2.33 -12.63 -29.28
C LEU A 8 2.77 -12.79 -27.84
N PHE A 9 2.41 -13.92 -27.23
CA PHE A 9 3.27 -14.42 -26.18
C PHE A 9 4.60 -14.77 -26.84
N PRO A 10 5.72 -14.15 -26.41
CA PRO A 10 7.03 -14.54 -26.91
C PRO A 10 7.18 -16.05 -26.70
N MET A 11 7.97 -16.73 -27.54
CA MET A 11 8.41 -18.07 -27.19
C MET A 11 8.98 -18.01 -25.78
N PRO A 12 8.66 -18.96 -24.88
CA PRO A 12 9.25 -18.98 -23.55
C PRO A 12 10.77 -19.04 -23.72
N GLU A 13 11.42 -17.90 -23.55
CA GLU A 13 12.86 -17.84 -23.45
C GLU A 13 13.20 -18.44 -22.10
N SER A 14 14.14 -19.39 -22.07
CA SER A 14 14.92 -19.61 -20.87
C SER A 14 15.70 -18.32 -20.61
N ALA A 15 15.07 -17.41 -19.89
CA ALA A 15 15.81 -16.34 -19.26
C ALA A 15 16.76 -17.04 -18.29
N ASP A 16 18.07 -16.84 -18.50
CA ASP A 16 18.98 -16.92 -17.37
C ASP A 16 18.33 -16.09 -16.25
N ARG A 17 18.37 -16.57 -15.00
CA ARG A 17 18.00 -15.75 -13.85
C ARG A 17 18.55 -14.35 -14.15
N SER A 18 17.68 -13.34 -14.18
CA SER A 18 18.15 -11.97 -14.24
C SER A 18 19.29 -11.91 -13.25
N ASN A 19 20.51 -11.64 -13.72
CA ASN A 19 21.57 -11.35 -12.78
C ASN A 19 20.99 -10.19 -11.99
N LEU A 20 20.56 -10.44 -10.74
CA LEU A 20 20.24 -9.41 -9.77
C LEU A 20 21.40 -8.45 -9.94
N GLY A 21 21.15 -7.29 -10.55
CA GLY A 21 22.20 -6.45 -11.08
C GLY A 21 23.26 -6.32 -10.02
N GLY A 22 24.43 -6.90 -10.29
CA GLY A 22 25.49 -7.01 -9.31
C GLY A 22 25.92 -5.61 -8.93
N GLY A 23 25.54 -5.18 -7.72
CA GLY A 23 25.95 -3.91 -7.14
C GLY A 23 25.63 -2.70 -8.02
N GLY A 24 24.37 -2.25 -8.00
CA GLY A 24 24.11 -0.83 -8.22
C GLY A 24 25.10 -0.02 -7.39
N GLY A 25 25.77 0.97 -8.01
CA GLY A 25 26.73 1.82 -7.33
C GLY A 25 26.15 2.25 -5.98
N ARG A 26 26.94 2.12 -4.90
CA ARG A 26 26.45 2.55 -3.59
C ARG A 26 26.15 4.05 -3.72
N PRO A 27 24.89 4.47 -3.53
CA PRO A 27 24.58 5.89 -3.60
C PRO A 27 25.40 6.60 -2.53
N HIS A 28 25.84 7.81 -2.84
CA HIS A 28 26.29 8.74 -1.83
C HIS A 28 25.17 8.89 -0.79
N LEU A 29 25.53 8.78 0.48
CA LEU A 29 24.62 8.98 1.59
C LEU A 29 25.05 10.22 2.37
N PRO A 30 24.09 11.00 2.90
CA PRO A 30 24.40 12.12 3.77
C PRO A 30 25.16 11.69 5.02
N THR A 31 25.93 12.62 5.59
CA THR A 31 26.55 12.41 6.90
C THR A 31 25.49 12.38 8.00
N HIS A 32 25.83 11.83 9.18
CA HIS A 32 24.95 11.83 10.34
C HIS A 32 24.44 13.23 10.70
N HIS A 33 25.35 14.21 10.74
CA HIS A 33 25.00 15.60 10.99
C HIS A 33 24.02 16.14 9.94
N ARG A 34 24.30 15.86 8.66
CA ARG A 34 23.44 16.30 7.55
C ARG A 34 22.05 15.66 7.60
N GLN A 35 21.96 14.37 7.95
CA GLN A 35 20.68 13.71 8.19
C GLN A 35 19.92 14.38 9.34
N GLY A 36 20.61 14.71 10.43
CA GLY A 36 20.03 15.45 11.56
C GLY A 36 19.40 16.76 11.12
N GLU A 37 20.14 17.60 10.37
CA GLU A 37 19.63 18.88 9.85
C GLU A 37 18.41 18.70 8.94
N ARG A 38 18.47 17.75 8.01
CA ARG A 38 17.46 17.60 6.97
C ARG A 38 16.15 16.99 7.49
N LEU A 39 16.25 16.04 8.42
CA LEU A 39 15.09 15.30 8.95
C LEU A 39 14.53 15.91 10.23
N ALA A 40 15.26 16.77 10.95
CA ALA A 40 14.73 17.49 12.11
C ALA A 40 13.33 18.11 11.87
N PRO A 41 13.08 18.91 10.80
CA PRO A 41 11.76 19.46 10.56
C PRO A 41 10.70 18.38 10.30
N LYS A 42 11.06 17.28 9.63
CA LYS A 42 10.14 16.16 9.35
C LYS A 42 9.72 15.42 10.61
N PHE A 43 10.67 15.16 11.52
CA PHE A 43 10.36 14.56 12.81
C PHE A 43 9.52 15.49 13.71
N THR A 44 9.75 16.81 13.68
CA THR A 44 8.89 17.77 14.37
C THR A 44 7.47 17.76 13.80
N GLN A 45 7.31 17.83 12.48
CA GLN A 45 6.01 17.76 11.82
C GLN A 45 5.27 16.45 12.14
N LEU A 46 5.99 15.32 12.13
CA LEU A 46 5.44 14.02 12.50
C LEU A 46 4.90 14.02 13.93
N GLN A 47 5.67 14.53 14.89
CA GLN A 47 5.25 14.63 16.30
C GLN A 47 3.99 15.50 16.45
N GLU A 48 3.94 16.64 15.79
CA GLU A 48 2.80 17.55 15.83
C GLU A 48 1.54 16.92 15.20
N ALA A 49 1.69 16.24 14.06
CA ALA A 49 0.60 15.56 13.38
C ALA A 49 0.04 14.41 14.21
N VAL A 50 0.91 13.57 14.79
CA VAL A 50 0.52 12.48 15.71
C VAL A 50 -0.24 13.04 16.90
N ARG A 51 0.31 14.07 17.55
CA ARG A 51 -0.30 14.68 18.73
C ARG A 51 -1.67 15.26 18.42
N SER A 52 -1.80 15.96 17.30
CA SER A 52 -3.07 16.58 16.87
C SER A 52 -4.13 15.51 16.62
N ARG A 53 -3.76 14.41 15.94
CA ARG A 53 -4.68 13.29 15.71
C ARG A 53 -5.08 12.59 17.00
N ASN A 54 -4.16 12.40 17.94
CA ASN A 54 -4.46 11.76 19.21
C ASN A 54 -5.46 12.57 20.04
N VAL A 55 -5.37 13.91 20.01
CA VAL A 55 -6.34 14.80 20.66
C VAL A 55 -7.73 14.64 20.05
N GLU A 56 -7.82 14.58 18.73
CA GLU A 56 -9.08 14.37 18.00
C GLU A 56 -9.74 13.02 18.36
N ILE A 57 -8.96 11.93 18.36
CA ILE A 57 -9.46 10.59 18.69
C ILE A 57 -9.91 10.49 20.15
N GLN A 58 -9.15 11.06 21.09
CA GLN A 58 -9.51 11.05 22.51
C GLN A 58 -10.82 11.78 22.80
N GLN A 59 -11.16 12.80 22.02
CA GLN A 59 -12.45 13.49 22.11
C GLN A 59 -13.61 12.65 21.56
N ALA A 60 -13.34 11.78 20.58
CA ALA A 60 -14.35 10.95 19.92
C ALA A 60 -14.59 9.60 20.62
N MET A 61 -13.55 8.97 21.19
CA MET A 61 -13.63 7.63 21.77
C MET A 61 -12.78 7.51 23.05
N THR A 62 -13.43 7.30 24.20
CA THR A 62 -12.74 7.03 25.46
C THR A 62 -12.31 5.56 25.55
N GLY A 63 -11.00 5.31 25.74
CA GLY A 63 -10.47 3.99 26.12
C GLY A 63 -9.77 3.19 25.02
N ILE A 64 -9.57 3.75 23.83
CA ILE A 64 -8.75 3.17 22.76
C ILE A 64 -7.43 3.94 22.67
N ASP A 65 -6.29 3.24 22.66
CA ASP A 65 -4.98 3.85 22.39
C ASP A 65 -4.89 4.14 20.88
N PRO A 66 -4.73 5.40 20.46
CA PRO A 66 -4.64 5.74 19.05
C PRO A 66 -3.45 5.05 18.38
N GLU A 67 -3.72 4.31 17.31
CA GLU A 67 -2.71 3.70 16.46
C GLU A 67 -2.74 4.34 15.07
N GLN A 68 -1.57 4.43 14.43
CA GLN A 68 -1.40 5.07 13.14
C GLN A 68 -0.24 4.46 12.37
N VAL A 69 -0.27 4.54 11.04
CA VAL A 69 0.81 4.01 10.19
C VAL A 69 1.82 5.11 9.90
N LEU A 70 3.09 4.80 10.16
CA LEU A 70 4.26 5.56 9.73
C LEU A 70 4.74 5.04 8.38
N VAL A 71 5.06 5.97 7.49
CA VAL A 71 5.73 5.71 6.22
C VAL A 71 7.16 6.21 6.35
N MET A 72 8.13 5.32 6.17
CA MET A 72 9.56 5.65 6.10
C MET A 72 10.06 5.40 4.67
N GLU A 73 10.41 6.47 3.98
CA GLU A 73 10.99 6.42 2.63
C GLU A 73 12.51 6.38 2.73
N THR A 74 13.14 5.37 2.14
CA THR A 74 14.59 5.16 2.22
C THR A 74 15.23 5.00 0.84
N ILE A 75 16.49 5.43 0.71
CA ILE A 75 17.33 5.13 -0.46
C ILE A 75 18.01 3.77 -0.29
N GLY A 76 17.73 2.87 -1.23
CA GLY A 76 18.02 1.44 -1.14
C GLY A 76 17.23 0.73 -0.03
N SER A 77 17.49 -0.56 0.14
CA SER A 77 16.87 -1.38 1.18
C SER A 77 17.73 -1.51 2.44
N VAL A 78 17.07 -1.77 3.56
CA VAL A 78 17.67 -2.20 4.82
C VAL A 78 17.19 -3.62 5.12
N GLU A 79 18.06 -4.59 4.89
CA GLU A 79 17.78 -6.00 5.17
C GLU A 79 17.41 -6.22 6.65
N ASP A 80 16.48 -7.14 6.90
CA ASP A 80 15.97 -7.51 8.22
C ASP A 80 15.34 -6.37 9.03
N PHE A 81 14.94 -5.26 8.40
CA PHE A 81 14.34 -4.15 9.14
C PHE A 81 13.05 -4.55 9.86
N ALA A 82 12.20 -5.37 9.24
CA ALA A 82 11.00 -5.93 9.87
C ALA A 82 11.29 -6.68 11.18
N ASN A 83 12.46 -7.33 11.30
CA ASN A 83 12.87 -8.02 12.53
C ASN A 83 13.26 -7.04 13.65
N ALA A 84 13.76 -5.85 13.31
CA ALA A 84 14.03 -4.80 14.29
C ALA A 84 12.73 -4.11 14.75
N VAL A 85 11.79 -3.88 13.82
CA VAL A 85 10.47 -3.31 14.12
C VAL A 85 9.73 -4.15 15.16
N LYS A 86 9.70 -5.48 14.99
CA LYS A 86 9.06 -6.43 15.92
C LYS A 86 9.61 -6.41 17.36
N ARG A 87 10.74 -5.75 17.62
CA ARG A 87 11.37 -5.69 18.95
C ARG A 87 10.88 -4.53 19.80
N ILE A 88 10.20 -3.56 19.20
CA ILE A 88 9.61 -2.42 19.91
C ILE A 88 8.15 -2.76 20.16
N ASP A 89 7.79 -2.85 21.45
CA ASP A 89 6.41 -3.06 21.87
C ASP A 89 5.53 -1.89 21.43
N GLY A 90 4.44 -2.17 20.72
CA GLY A 90 3.58 -1.18 20.08
C GLY A 90 3.89 -0.89 18.61
N PHE A 91 4.96 -1.46 18.04
CA PHE A 91 5.15 -1.50 16.59
C PHE A 91 4.58 -2.77 15.96
N GLU A 92 4.01 -2.60 14.77
CA GLU A 92 3.59 -3.72 13.92
C GLU A 92 4.00 -3.45 12.47
N TRP A 93 4.62 -4.43 11.84
CA TRP A 93 5.05 -4.33 10.44
C TRP A 93 3.86 -4.50 9.50
N MET A 94 3.56 -3.49 8.69
CA MET A 94 2.44 -3.51 7.75
C MET A 94 2.86 -3.92 6.33
N GLY A 95 4.10 -3.61 5.93
CA GLY A 95 4.61 -4.00 4.63
C GLY A 95 5.79 -3.18 4.17
N GLU A 96 6.28 -3.51 2.97
CA GLU A 96 7.24 -2.70 2.23
C GLU A 96 6.91 -2.66 0.75
N PHE A 97 7.21 -1.53 0.11
CA PHE A 97 7.15 -1.38 -1.34
C PHE A 97 8.50 -0.92 -1.86
N GLU A 98 8.88 -1.44 -3.02
CA GLU A 98 9.99 -0.90 -3.80
C GLU A 98 9.53 0.36 -4.52
N ILE A 99 10.37 1.38 -4.49
CA ILE A 99 10.16 2.62 -5.23
C ILE A 99 11.36 2.82 -6.14
N ASP A 100 11.08 2.95 -7.42
CA ASP A 100 12.08 3.22 -8.44
C ASP A 100 12.03 4.71 -8.83
N GLU A 101 12.99 5.13 -9.64
CA GLU A 101 13.01 6.47 -10.25
C GLU A 101 13.03 7.65 -9.26
N ILE A 102 13.61 7.45 -8.08
CA ILE A 102 13.81 8.56 -7.14
C ILE A 102 14.87 9.50 -7.73
N GLY A 103 14.48 10.75 -7.98
CA GLY A 103 15.38 11.77 -8.48
C GLY A 103 16.59 11.97 -7.52
N PRO A 104 17.83 12.01 -8.04
CA PRO A 104 18.99 12.33 -7.24
C PRO A 104 18.87 13.76 -6.68
N ASP A 105 19.47 13.99 -5.52
CA ASP A 105 19.51 15.29 -4.86
C ASP A 105 20.92 15.56 -4.28
N GLN A 106 21.05 16.65 -3.53
CA GLN A 106 22.35 17.06 -2.96
C GLN A 106 22.91 16.07 -1.93
N ASP A 107 22.07 15.24 -1.33
CA ASP A 107 22.44 14.31 -0.27
C ASP A 107 22.49 12.86 -0.77
N PHE A 108 21.62 12.50 -1.70
CA PHE A 108 21.52 11.17 -2.30
C PHE A 108 21.71 11.24 -3.82
N PHE A 109 22.81 10.67 -4.31
CA PHE A 109 23.12 10.59 -5.74
C PHE A 109 24.10 9.45 -6.02
N ASP A 110 24.22 9.03 -7.28
CA ASP A 110 25.28 8.10 -7.69
C ASP A 110 26.55 8.89 -8.02
N GLU A 111 27.67 8.62 -7.34
CA GLU A 111 28.93 9.35 -7.53
C GLU A 111 29.48 9.25 -8.96
N LYS A 112 29.19 8.16 -9.68
CA LYS A 112 29.65 7.93 -11.05
C LYS A 112 28.67 8.48 -12.07
N HIS A 113 27.38 8.48 -11.73
CA HIS A 113 26.30 8.93 -12.61
C HIS A 113 25.33 9.87 -11.85
N PRO A 114 25.69 11.14 -11.63
CA PRO A 114 24.93 12.05 -10.77
C PRO A 114 23.46 12.26 -11.18
N GLU A 115 23.15 12.12 -12.47
CA GLU A 115 21.79 12.27 -13.03
C GLU A 115 20.96 10.97 -12.98
N LYS A 116 21.54 9.87 -12.50
CA LYS A 116 20.87 8.57 -12.49
C LYS A 116 19.82 8.54 -11.38
N GLY A 117 18.61 8.11 -11.74
CA GLY A 117 17.56 7.79 -10.77
C GLY A 117 18.00 6.72 -9.77
N LEU A 118 17.61 6.90 -8.52
CA LEU A 118 17.89 5.99 -7.41
C LEU A 118 16.70 5.07 -7.17
N THR A 119 16.97 3.94 -6.53
CA THR A 119 15.92 3.05 -6.03
C THR A 119 15.85 3.14 -4.51
N GLY A 120 14.69 2.82 -3.97
CA GLY A 120 14.39 2.95 -2.56
C GLY A 120 13.35 1.97 -2.06
N ARG A 121 13.00 2.13 -0.79
CA ARG A 121 11.96 1.34 -0.13
C ARG A 121 11.06 2.24 0.70
N LEU A 122 9.76 2.02 0.60
CA LEU A 122 8.76 2.51 1.55
C LEU A 122 8.53 1.43 2.60
N TYR A 123 8.75 1.77 3.86
CA TYR A 123 8.43 0.91 4.99
C TYR A 123 7.19 1.43 5.71
N MET A 124 6.18 0.57 5.89
CA MET A 124 4.95 0.92 6.60
C MET A 124 4.91 0.21 7.94
N ILE A 125 4.84 0.99 9.01
CA ILE A 125 4.87 0.50 10.39
C ILE A 125 3.71 1.11 11.14
N MET A 126 2.82 0.27 11.66
CA MET A 126 1.82 0.71 12.62
C MET A 126 2.50 1.02 13.96
N THR A 127 2.11 2.11 14.59
CA THR A 127 2.63 2.55 15.88
C THR A 127 1.52 3.07 16.78
N ASN A 128 1.68 2.89 18.09
CA ASN A 128 1.02 3.70 19.10
C ASN A 128 1.95 4.83 19.60
N GLN A 129 1.48 5.64 20.55
CA GLN A 129 2.26 6.76 21.10
C GLN A 129 3.58 6.29 21.75
N ARG A 130 3.55 5.20 22.52
CA ARG A 130 4.72 4.68 23.22
C ARG A 130 5.83 4.26 22.27
N ALA A 131 5.51 3.48 21.24
CA ALA A 131 6.49 3.00 20.28
C ALA A 131 7.08 4.15 19.43
N LEU A 132 6.25 5.14 19.11
CA LEU A 132 6.71 6.36 18.44
C LEU A 132 7.72 7.12 19.32
N ASP A 133 7.43 7.32 20.61
CA ASP A 133 8.33 8.00 21.54
C ASP A 133 9.68 7.27 21.68
N GLU A 134 9.66 5.93 21.64
CA GLU A 134 10.86 5.11 21.63
C GLU A 134 11.69 5.33 20.35
N MET A 135 11.06 5.36 19.18
CA MET A 135 11.74 5.65 17.91
C MET A 135 12.31 7.06 17.86
N LEU A 136 11.57 8.06 18.36
CA LEU A 136 12.04 9.43 18.48
C LEU A 136 13.20 9.57 19.48
N SER A 137 13.22 8.76 20.53
CA SER A 137 14.36 8.67 21.45
C SER A 137 15.60 8.11 20.74
N MET A 138 15.44 7.07 19.92
CA MET A 138 16.54 6.55 19.10
C MET A 138 17.03 7.57 18.08
N TRP A 139 16.12 8.31 17.44
CA TRP A 139 16.47 9.39 16.51
C TRP A 139 17.29 10.49 17.19
N ARG A 140 16.87 10.98 18.37
CA ARG A 140 17.64 11.96 19.14
C ARG A 140 19.04 11.47 19.49
N ARG A 141 19.14 10.20 19.93
CA ARG A 141 20.46 9.58 20.20
C ARG A 141 21.32 9.44 18.95
N TYR A 142 20.71 9.20 17.80
CA TYR A 142 21.39 9.13 16.51
C TYR A 142 21.95 10.49 16.09
N THR A 143 21.22 11.59 16.35
CA THR A 143 21.65 12.95 16.01
C THR A 143 22.63 13.56 17.01
N ASP A 144 22.52 13.20 18.30
CA ASP A 144 23.37 13.75 19.37
C ASP A 144 24.79 13.16 19.39
N GLN A 145 25.01 12.05 18.67
CA GLN A 145 26.29 11.35 18.65
C GLN A 145 26.94 11.44 17.28
N ASP A 146 28.20 11.88 17.26
CA ASP A 146 29.03 11.91 16.05
C ASP A 146 29.63 10.52 15.70
N ASP A 147 29.24 9.47 16.44
CA ASP A 147 29.76 8.12 16.26
C ASP A 147 28.95 7.33 15.21
N GLN A 148 29.52 7.20 14.00
CA GLN A 148 28.99 6.37 12.92
C GLN A 148 28.86 4.87 13.29
N LYS A 149 29.51 4.42 14.38
CA LYS A 149 29.43 3.04 14.89
C LYS A 149 28.43 2.88 16.02
N LEU A 150 27.56 3.86 16.25
CA LEU A 150 26.48 3.76 17.24
C LEU A 150 25.77 2.41 17.11
N LYS A 151 25.71 1.68 18.22
CA LYS A 151 24.96 0.43 18.34
C LYS A 151 23.77 0.67 19.26
N PHE A 152 22.58 0.36 18.75
CA PHE A 152 21.42 0.23 19.62
C PHE A 152 21.40 -1.17 20.22
N ALA A 153 21.10 -1.24 21.51
CA ALA A 153 20.96 -2.50 22.23
C ALA A 153 19.80 -3.34 21.68
N GLY A 154 19.77 -4.63 22.02
CA GLY A 154 18.60 -5.47 21.79
C GLY A 154 18.30 -5.82 20.33
N GLY A 155 19.20 -5.53 19.38
CA GLY A 155 18.97 -5.80 17.94
C GLY A 155 18.35 -4.62 17.17
N LEU A 156 18.24 -3.45 17.80
CA LEU A 156 17.64 -2.24 17.20
C LEU A 156 18.60 -1.47 16.28
N THR A 157 19.82 -1.98 16.05
CA THR A 157 20.84 -1.27 15.24
C THR A 157 20.36 -1.02 13.81
N LYS A 158 19.43 -1.80 13.28
CA LYS A 158 18.82 -1.55 11.94
C LYS A 158 18.09 -0.21 11.85
N PHE A 159 17.57 0.35 12.95
CA PHE A 159 17.01 1.70 12.94
C PHE A 159 18.04 2.76 12.59
N ARG A 160 19.31 2.61 13.01
CA ARG A 160 20.40 3.50 12.58
C ARG A 160 20.59 3.41 11.07
N ASP A 161 20.58 2.21 10.51
CA ASP A 161 20.79 1.99 9.07
C ASP A 161 19.64 2.61 8.26
N VAL A 162 18.40 2.51 8.77
CA VAL A 162 17.24 3.23 8.22
C VAL A 162 17.44 4.73 8.34
N PHE A 163 17.76 5.27 9.51
CA PHE A 163 17.98 6.71 9.72
C PHE A 163 19.06 7.29 8.81
N LEU A 164 20.11 6.53 8.49
CA LEU A 164 21.14 6.95 7.54
C LEU A 164 20.62 7.07 6.10
N ARG A 165 19.68 6.21 5.71
CA ARG A 165 19.11 6.13 4.35
C ARG A 165 17.77 6.86 4.21
N LEU A 166 17.22 7.35 5.32
CA LEU A 166 15.87 7.92 5.38
C LEU A 166 15.84 9.22 4.58
N LYS A 167 15.04 9.23 3.52
CA LYS A 167 14.76 10.38 2.68
C LYS A 167 13.62 11.20 3.26
N ASP A 168 12.52 10.53 3.62
CA ASP A 168 11.36 11.15 4.25
C ASP A 168 10.71 10.24 5.31
N ILE A 169 9.99 10.86 6.24
CA ILE A 169 9.16 10.16 7.22
C ILE A 169 7.89 10.96 7.49
N ARG A 170 6.75 10.28 7.42
CA ARG A 170 5.43 10.89 7.65
C ARG A 170 4.42 9.85 8.13
N ARG A 171 3.20 10.33 8.41
CA ARG A 171 2.04 9.45 8.59
C ARG A 171 1.48 9.02 7.24
N TRP A 172 0.84 7.87 7.21
CA TRP A 172 -0.14 7.52 6.20
C TRP A 172 -1.37 8.43 6.38
N ASP A 173 -1.77 9.17 5.36
CA ASP A 173 -2.80 10.20 5.45
C ASP A 173 -3.83 10.12 4.32
N VAL A 174 -4.63 11.18 4.15
CA VAL A 174 -5.70 11.29 3.16
C VAL A 174 -5.16 11.17 1.73
N GLN A 175 -3.95 11.67 1.48
CA GLN A 175 -3.31 11.59 0.18
C GLN A 175 -3.16 10.12 -0.23
N ASP A 176 -2.54 9.32 0.64
CA ASP A 176 -2.24 7.92 0.35
C ASP A 176 -3.49 7.05 0.19
N ARG A 177 -4.44 7.21 1.11
CA ARG A 177 -5.60 6.30 1.21
C ARG A 177 -6.71 6.62 0.22
N LEU A 178 -6.75 7.83 -0.35
CA LEU A 178 -7.88 8.27 -1.16
C LEU A 178 -7.48 9.04 -2.43
N LEU A 179 -6.56 10.00 -2.32
CA LEU A 179 -6.22 10.86 -3.47
C LEU A 179 -5.37 10.12 -4.50
N ASP A 180 -4.43 9.29 -4.03
CA ASP A 180 -3.51 8.53 -4.89
C ASP A 180 -4.13 7.22 -5.42
N THR A 181 -5.37 6.89 -5.04
CA THR A 181 -6.02 5.63 -5.41
C THR A 181 -6.90 5.72 -6.67
N GLY A 182 -7.13 6.94 -7.17
CA GLY A 182 -8.08 7.21 -8.26
C GLY A 182 -9.56 7.15 -7.84
N ALA A 183 -9.86 6.94 -6.55
CA ALA A 183 -11.24 6.86 -6.06
C ALA A 183 -12.00 8.18 -6.19
N ILE A 184 -11.34 9.33 -6.01
CA ILE A 184 -11.98 10.64 -6.19
C ILE A 184 -12.47 10.84 -7.63
N ASP A 185 -11.67 10.46 -8.61
CA ASP A 185 -12.03 10.65 -10.02
C ASP A 185 -13.20 9.72 -10.40
N ALA A 186 -13.14 8.45 -9.98
CA ALA A 186 -14.27 7.53 -10.16
C ALA A 186 -15.55 8.01 -9.45
N TRP A 187 -15.44 8.57 -8.24
CA TRP A 187 -16.60 9.12 -7.53
C TRP A 187 -17.16 10.37 -8.20
N ARG A 188 -16.32 11.21 -8.82
CA ARG A 188 -16.79 12.36 -9.60
C ARG A 188 -17.61 11.91 -10.80
N GLU A 189 -17.12 10.94 -11.56
CA GLU A 189 -17.87 10.32 -12.66
C GLU A 189 -19.20 9.74 -12.15
N ASP A 190 -19.15 9.04 -11.01
CA ASP A 190 -20.34 8.48 -10.40
C ASP A 190 -21.36 9.55 -9.95
N LEU A 191 -20.93 10.76 -9.62
CA LEU A 191 -21.82 11.84 -9.20
C LEU A 191 -22.49 12.58 -10.37
N GLU A 192 -22.07 12.34 -11.62
CA GLU A 192 -22.71 12.92 -12.81
C GLU A 192 -24.06 12.25 -13.14
N HIS A 193 -24.32 11.08 -12.59
CA HIS A 193 -25.57 10.33 -12.71
C HIS A 193 -26.60 10.74 -11.63
N ASP A 194 -27.82 10.19 -11.67
CA ASP A 194 -28.92 10.57 -10.76
C ASP A 194 -28.51 10.62 -9.27
N GLY A 195 -28.71 11.78 -8.63
CA GLY A 195 -28.21 12.10 -7.28
C GLY A 195 -28.88 11.37 -6.11
N ASP A 196 -29.89 10.53 -6.34
CA ASP A 196 -30.55 9.72 -5.30
C ASP A 196 -29.94 8.31 -5.16
N ARG A 197 -28.90 7.99 -5.96
CA ARG A 197 -28.30 6.64 -5.96
C ARG A 197 -27.32 6.43 -4.81
N LEU A 198 -27.22 5.16 -4.39
CA LEU A 198 -26.14 4.70 -3.53
C LEU A 198 -24.93 4.37 -4.40
N ILE A 199 -23.78 4.95 -4.06
CA ILE A 199 -22.51 4.72 -4.76
C ILE A 199 -21.72 3.70 -3.97
N ARG A 200 -21.28 2.63 -4.65
CA ARG A 200 -20.51 1.54 -4.05
C ARG A 200 -19.02 1.84 -4.11
N PHE A 201 -18.30 1.35 -3.12
CA PHE A 201 -16.85 1.43 -3.06
C PHE A 201 -16.31 0.33 -2.13
N GLU A 202 -15.02 0.06 -2.27
CA GLU A 202 -14.30 -0.83 -1.38
C GLU A 202 -13.44 -0.01 -0.41
N VAL A 203 -13.40 -0.45 0.85
CA VAL A 203 -12.48 0.05 1.88
C VAL A 203 -11.55 -1.09 2.24
N GLU A 204 -10.29 -0.98 1.88
CA GLU A 204 -9.22 -1.88 2.29
C GLU A 204 -8.69 -1.41 3.65
N LEU A 205 -8.70 -2.30 4.65
CA LEU A 205 -8.21 -2.04 6.00
C LEU A 205 -6.79 -2.53 6.17
N TRP A 206 -6.03 -1.86 7.03
CA TRP A 206 -4.75 -2.40 7.49
C TRP A 206 -4.95 -3.74 8.18
N PHE A 207 -4.43 -4.80 7.58
CA PHE A 207 -4.54 -6.14 8.15
C PHE A 207 -3.71 -6.22 9.44
N ARG A 208 -4.40 -6.40 10.56
CA ARG A 208 -3.78 -6.57 11.89
C ARG A 208 -3.53 -8.03 12.17
N SER A 209 -2.42 -8.35 12.81
CA SER A 209 -2.10 -9.72 13.25
C SER A 209 -3.06 -10.24 14.33
N SER A 210 -3.50 -9.36 15.25
CA SER A 210 -4.54 -9.67 16.25
C SER A 210 -5.92 -9.71 15.61
N LYS A 211 -6.64 -10.81 15.83
CA LYS A 211 -8.04 -10.96 15.40
C LYS A 211 -8.95 -9.94 16.06
N GLU A 212 -8.72 -9.65 17.34
CA GLU A 212 -9.47 -8.67 18.11
C GLU A 212 -9.33 -7.28 17.49
N LYS A 213 -8.11 -6.87 17.14
CA LYS A 213 -7.87 -5.60 16.45
C LYS A 213 -8.52 -5.57 15.07
N ARG A 214 -8.49 -6.66 14.30
CA ARG A 214 -9.20 -6.75 13.01
C ARG A 214 -10.70 -6.49 13.19
N SER A 215 -11.34 -7.16 14.15
CA SER A 215 -12.77 -6.98 14.43
C SER A 215 -13.10 -5.57 14.93
N GLN A 216 -12.27 -4.99 15.79
CA GLN A 216 -12.45 -3.62 16.28
C GLN A 216 -12.36 -2.58 15.16
N ASN A 217 -11.34 -2.70 14.30
CA ASN A 217 -11.12 -1.80 13.17
C ASN A 217 -12.27 -1.86 12.16
N SER A 218 -12.71 -3.08 11.80
CA SER A 218 -13.86 -3.27 10.92
C SER A 218 -15.13 -2.66 11.50
N ALA A 219 -15.42 -2.90 12.79
CA ALA A 219 -16.58 -2.33 13.46
C ALA A 219 -16.54 -0.79 13.51
N ALA A 220 -15.37 -0.19 13.73
CA ALA A 220 -15.20 1.26 13.73
C ALA A 220 -15.51 1.86 12.34
N VAL A 221 -14.97 1.27 11.28
CA VAL A 221 -15.23 1.72 9.90
C VAL A 221 -16.70 1.53 9.51
N ALA A 222 -17.30 0.38 9.86
CA ALA A 222 -18.72 0.14 9.65
C ALA A 222 -19.61 1.18 10.37
N SER A 223 -19.24 1.58 11.58
CA SER A 223 -19.95 2.63 12.31
C SER A 223 -19.85 3.99 11.62
N LEU A 224 -18.68 4.36 11.12
CA LEU A 224 -18.47 5.60 10.35
C LEU A 224 -19.28 5.61 9.05
N ILE A 225 -19.35 4.48 8.33
CA ILE A 225 -20.19 4.33 7.14
C ILE A 225 -21.67 4.53 7.50
N GLN A 226 -22.15 3.90 8.57
CA GLN A 226 -23.54 4.04 9.03
C GLN A 226 -23.88 5.47 9.45
N GLN A 227 -22.96 6.18 10.09
CA GLN A 227 -23.15 7.59 10.48
C GLN A 227 -23.33 8.53 9.28
N LEU A 228 -22.74 8.17 8.13
CA LEU A 228 -22.92 8.87 6.86
C LEU A 228 -24.18 8.41 6.08
N GLY A 229 -25.02 7.56 6.69
CA GLY A 229 -26.23 7.01 6.06
C GLY A 229 -25.97 5.87 5.08
N GLY A 230 -24.77 5.30 5.08
CA GLY A 230 -24.38 4.18 4.23
C GLY A 230 -24.64 2.80 4.83
N HIS A 231 -24.28 1.78 4.04
CA HIS A 231 -24.41 0.38 4.41
C HIS A 231 -23.14 -0.41 4.08
N VAL A 232 -22.80 -1.35 4.96
CA VAL A 232 -21.81 -2.39 4.66
C VAL A 232 -22.54 -3.54 3.98
N LEU A 233 -22.11 -3.88 2.76
CA LEU A 233 -22.69 -4.94 1.93
C LEU A 233 -22.00 -6.28 2.17
N ALA A 234 -20.68 -6.26 2.27
CA ALA A 234 -19.88 -7.46 2.54
C ALA A 234 -18.56 -7.10 3.23
N GLU A 235 -17.99 -8.07 3.92
CA GLU A 235 -16.66 -8.01 4.50
C GLU A 235 -15.91 -9.29 4.07
N SER A 236 -14.66 -9.13 3.65
CA SER A 236 -13.80 -10.23 3.23
C SER A 236 -12.48 -10.18 3.98
N LEU A 237 -12.06 -11.34 4.49
CA LEU A 237 -10.82 -11.51 5.23
C LEU A 237 -10.06 -12.69 4.64
N HIS A 238 -8.81 -12.47 4.22
CA HIS A 238 -7.94 -13.52 3.72
C HIS A 238 -6.55 -13.44 4.35
N GLU A 239 -6.33 -14.26 5.38
CA GLU A 239 -5.09 -14.24 6.16
C GLU A 239 -3.86 -14.61 5.32
N GLY A 240 -4.01 -15.50 4.34
CA GLY A 240 -2.89 -15.97 3.50
C GLY A 240 -2.26 -14.89 2.63
N ILE A 241 -2.94 -13.76 2.40
CA ILE A 241 -2.42 -12.60 1.66
C ILE A 241 -2.53 -11.32 2.48
N ALA A 242 -2.81 -11.43 3.78
CA ALA A 242 -3.04 -10.30 4.68
C ALA A 242 -4.05 -9.27 4.13
N TYR A 243 -5.18 -9.75 3.59
CA TYR A 243 -6.24 -8.90 3.03
C TYR A 243 -7.42 -8.78 3.99
N HIS A 244 -7.93 -7.56 4.17
CA HIS A 244 -9.14 -7.26 4.93
C HIS A 244 -9.89 -6.12 4.24
N GLY A 245 -10.96 -6.45 3.53
CA GLY A 245 -11.74 -5.48 2.75
C GLY A 245 -13.20 -5.41 3.18
N ILE A 246 -13.79 -4.23 3.06
CA ILE A 246 -15.21 -3.96 3.27
C ILE A 246 -15.78 -3.42 1.96
N LEU A 247 -16.80 -4.08 1.43
CA LEU A 247 -17.63 -3.54 0.37
C LEU A 247 -18.76 -2.73 1.01
N ALA A 248 -18.85 -1.45 0.67
CA ALA A 248 -19.82 -0.54 1.24
C ALA A 248 -20.49 0.31 0.17
N GLU A 249 -21.57 0.99 0.57
CA GLU A 249 -22.23 2.01 -0.23
C GLU A 249 -22.58 3.22 0.62
N LEU A 250 -22.52 4.40 -0.01
CA LEU A 250 -22.90 5.68 0.60
C LEU A 250 -23.89 6.41 -0.30
N PRO A 251 -24.81 7.20 0.30
CA PRO A 251 -25.62 8.16 -0.45
C PRO A 251 -24.76 9.13 -1.26
N ALA A 252 -25.20 9.49 -2.47
CA ALA A 252 -24.45 10.39 -3.35
C ALA A 252 -24.08 11.73 -2.68
N ASN A 253 -24.95 12.29 -1.84
CA ASN A 253 -24.64 13.52 -1.08
C ASN A 253 -23.50 13.32 -0.07
N ALA A 254 -23.36 12.14 0.52
CA ALA A 254 -22.24 11.83 1.42
C ALA A 254 -20.93 11.68 0.63
N ILE A 255 -20.97 11.04 -0.54
CA ILE A 255 -19.81 10.96 -1.46
C ILE A 255 -19.42 12.34 -1.96
N GLN A 256 -20.37 13.19 -2.36
CA GLN A 256 -20.12 14.57 -2.76
C GLN A 256 -19.41 15.35 -1.65
N ALA A 257 -19.85 15.20 -0.39
CA ALA A 257 -19.19 15.85 0.74
C ALA A 257 -17.74 15.39 0.93
N VAL A 258 -17.42 14.12 0.66
CA VAL A 258 -16.04 13.60 0.67
C VAL A 258 -15.23 14.14 -0.50
N VAL A 259 -15.80 14.22 -1.70
CA VAL A 259 -15.14 14.77 -2.89
C VAL A 259 -14.82 16.26 -2.71
N ASP A 260 -15.75 17.02 -2.12
CA ASP A 260 -15.59 18.45 -1.86
C ASP A 260 -14.60 18.71 -0.71
N ASN A 261 -14.63 17.87 0.32
CA ASN A 261 -13.70 17.92 1.44
C ASN A 261 -13.29 16.50 1.90
N PRO A 262 -12.14 16.00 1.42
CA PRO A 262 -11.63 14.67 1.74
C PRO A 262 -11.33 14.41 3.24
N ASN A 263 -11.37 15.43 4.09
CA ASN A 263 -11.03 15.32 5.52
C ASN A 263 -12.20 14.87 6.41
N THR A 264 -13.05 13.94 5.94
CA THR A 264 -14.14 13.37 6.74
C THR A 264 -13.62 12.35 7.77
N GLU A 265 -14.39 12.04 8.81
CA GLU A 265 -13.97 11.04 9.82
C GLU A 265 -13.78 9.65 9.23
N LEU A 266 -14.62 9.26 8.26
CA LEU A 266 -14.46 7.98 7.54
C LEU A 266 -13.11 7.92 6.83
N VAL A 267 -12.75 8.97 6.09
CA VAL A 267 -11.47 9.00 5.36
C VAL A 267 -10.29 9.08 6.32
N LYS A 268 -10.37 9.93 7.35
CA LYS A 268 -9.28 10.07 8.34
C LYS A 268 -9.08 8.84 9.23
N CYS A 269 -10.00 7.88 9.25
CA CYS A 269 -9.89 6.66 10.05
C CYS A 269 -8.55 5.94 9.80
N ASP A 270 -7.71 5.83 10.83
CA ASP A 270 -6.34 5.28 10.71
C ASP A 270 -6.33 3.75 10.47
N SER A 271 -7.49 3.09 10.59
CA SER A 271 -7.69 1.69 10.21
C SER A 271 -7.73 1.47 8.69
N VAL A 272 -8.02 2.51 7.90
CA VAL A 272 -8.17 2.41 6.45
C VAL A 272 -6.79 2.50 5.78
N MET A 273 -6.49 1.51 4.94
CA MET A 273 -5.35 1.51 4.04
C MET A 273 -5.70 2.25 2.74
N PHE A 274 -6.78 1.83 2.05
CA PHE A 274 -7.22 2.42 0.79
C PHE A 274 -8.74 2.50 0.65
N PHE A 275 -9.22 3.54 -0.02
CA PHE A 275 -10.51 3.56 -0.69
C PHE A 275 -10.30 3.21 -2.16
N ARG A 276 -11.09 2.29 -2.68
CA ARG A 276 -11.05 1.92 -4.09
C ARG A 276 -12.45 2.02 -4.71
N PRO A 277 -12.57 2.46 -5.96
CA PRO A 277 -13.82 2.27 -6.69
C PRO A 277 -14.07 0.77 -6.85
N VAL A 278 -15.33 0.36 -6.89
CA VAL A 278 -15.65 -1.02 -7.31
C VAL A 278 -15.24 -1.17 -8.77
N GLY A 279 -14.44 -2.20 -9.05
CA GLY A 279 -13.97 -2.47 -10.41
C GLY A 279 -15.14 -2.59 -11.38
N GLN A 280 -15.15 -1.76 -12.42
CA GLN A 280 -15.97 -1.99 -13.59
C GLN A 280 -15.14 -2.80 -14.58
N MET A 281 -15.62 -3.99 -14.94
CA MET A 281 -15.09 -4.67 -16.11
C MET A 281 -15.59 -3.94 -17.36
N LEU A 282 -14.70 -3.23 -18.03
CA LEU A 282 -14.88 -2.89 -19.43
C LEU A 282 -14.68 -4.18 -20.23
N ALA A 283 -15.78 -4.83 -20.62
CA ALA A 283 -15.74 -5.61 -21.85
C ALA A 283 -15.41 -4.59 -22.95
N GLY A 284 -14.25 -4.72 -23.59
CA GLY A 284 -13.80 -3.76 -24.60
C GLY A 284 -14.86 -3.46 -25.66
N GLU A 285 -14.77 -2.31 -26.31
CA GLU A 285 -15.66 -1.96 -27.42
C GLU A 285 -15.56 -3.02 -28.53
N GLY A 286 -16.66 -3.73 -28.72
CA GLY A 286 -16.79 -4.79 -29.71
C GLY A 286 -16.83 -6.16 -29.04
N LEU A 287 -18.01 -6.78 -29.05
CA LEU A 287 -18.02 -8.20 -29.35
C LEU A 287 -17.18 -8.34 -30.62
N LEU A 288 -16.07 -9.08 -30.58
CA LEU A 288 -15.37 -9.53 -31.78
C LEU A 288 -16.32 -10.50 -32.52
N GLU A 289 -17.44 -9.99 -33.05
CA GLU A 289 -18.45 -10.76 -33.77
C GLU A 289 -17.87 -11.36 -35.05
N ASP A 290 -16.76 -10.81 -35.56
CA ASP A 290 -16.17 -11.20 -36.84
C ASP A 290 -14.85 -11.99 -36.76
N GLU A 291 -14.35 -12.34 -35.57
CA GLU A 291 -13.17 -13.22 -35.44
C GLU A 291 -13.47 -14.50 -34.64
N ALA A 292 -14.56 -15.21 -35.00
CA ALA A 292 -14.65 -16.63 -34.72
C ALA A 292 -13.63 -17.39 -35.59
N VAL A 293 -12.35 -17.33 -35.21
CA VAL A 293 -11.31 -18.15 -35.83
C VAL A 293 -11.51 -19.58 -35.34
N TYR A 294 -12.24 -20.37 -36.14
CA TYR A 294 -12.22 -21.83 -36.02
C TYR A 294 -10.82 -22.31 -36.39
N SER A 295 -9.90 -22.33 -35.42
CA SER A 295 -8.63 -23.03 -35.59
C SER A 295 -8.85 -24.53 -35.33
N ASP A 296 -8.45 -25.37 -36.27
CA ASP A 296 -8.26 -26.80 -36.04
C ASP A 296 -7.14 -26.95 -34.99
N PHE A 297 -7.53 -27.04 -33.72
CA PHE A 297 -6.60 -27.30 -32.64
C PHE A 297 -6.11 -28.75 -32.77
N GLU A 298 -4.79 -28.95 -32.88
CA GLU A 298 -4.20 -30.27 -32.73
C GLU A 298 -4.55 -30.83 -31.34
N GLU A 299 -5.18 -32.00 -31.30
CA GLU A 299 -5.40 -32.74 -30.06
C GLU A 299 -4.05 -33.17 -29.49
N ARG A 300 -3.54 -32.39 -28.54
CA ARG A 300 -2.39 -32.79 -27.73
C ARG A 300 -2.85 -33.73 -26.62
N SER A 301 -2.02 -34.72 -26.30
CA SER A 301 -2.22 -35.57 -25.13
C SER A 301 -2.38 -34.71 -23.88
N LEU A 302 -3.37 -35.05 -23.04
CA LEU A 302 -3.53 -34.42 -21.74
C LEU A 302 -2.27 -34.65 -20.88
N PRO A 303 -1.88 -33.69 -20.05
CA PRO A 303 -0.80 -33.89 -19.09
C PRO A 303 -1.14 -35.02 -18.12
N ASP A 304 -0.13 -35.81 -17.71
CA ASP A 304 -0.29 -36.82 -16.67
C ASP A 304 -0.53 -36.15 -15.29
N GLY A 305 -1.38 -36.76 -14.46
CA GLY A 305 -1.69 -36.30 -13.08
C GLY A 305 -3.01 -35.55 -12.95
N GLU A 306 -3.14 -34.78 -11.87
CA GLU A 306 -4.32 -33.94 -11.56
C GLU A 306 -3.92 -32.45 -11.45
N PRO A 307 -3.49 -31.81 -12.55
CA PRO A 307 -3.11 -30.40 -12.51
C PRO A 307 -4.33 -29.50 -12.28
N VAL A 308 -4.24 -28.58 -11.33
CA VAL A 308 -5.27 -27.58 -11.05
C VAL A 308 -4.79 -26.21 -11.53
N ILE A 309 -5.58 -25.56 -12.38
CA ILE A 309 -5.33 -24.20 -12.87
C ILE A 309 -6.42 -23.29 -12.30
N ALA A 310 -6.03 -22.28 -11.52
CA ALA A 310 -6.94 -21.22 -11.11
C ALA A 310 -6.95 -20.12 -12.18
N ILE A 311 -8.12 -19.80 -12.72
CA ILE A 311 -8.32 -18.73 -13.71
C ILE A 311 -9.11 -17.60 -13.02
N LEU A 312 -8.54 -16.40 -12.99
CA LEU A 312 -9.20 -15.19 -12.51
C LEU A 312 -9.73 -14.41 -13.72
N ASP A 313 -10.91 -14.80 -14.20
CA ASP A 313 -11.58 -14.23 -15.37
C ASP A 313 -13.11 -14.41 -15.21
N GLY A 314 -13.90 -14.04 -16.22
CA GLY A 314 -15.30 -14.41 -16.32
C GLY A 314 -15.52 -15.92 -16.32
N LEU A 315 -16.75 -16.35 -16.02
CA LEU A 315 -17.10 -17.78 -15.98
C LEU A 315 -16.86 -18.43 -17.35
N PRO A 316 -16.06 -19.51 -17.44
CA PRO A 316 -15.88 -20.23 -18.69
C PRO A 316 -17.21 -20.75 -19.23
N LEU A 317 -17.35 -20.77 -20.56
CA LEU A 317 -18.58 -21.20 -21.20
C LEU A 317 -18.83 -22.69 -20.93
N ALA A 318 -19.83 -22.97 -20.08
CA ALA A 318 -20.17 -24.32 -19.66
C ALA A 318 -20.46 -25.21 -20.88
N ASN A 319 -19.83 -26.39 -20.93
CA ASN A 319 -19.91 -27.38 -22.02
C ASN A 319 -19.26 -26.96 -23.36
N HIS A 320 -18.38 -25.96 -23.38
CA HIS A 320 -17.58 -25.71 -24.58
C HIS A 320 -16.75 -26.96 -24.93
N ARG A 321 -16.76 -27.40 -26.20
CA ARG A 321 -16.12 -28.64 -26.65
C ARG A 321 -14.66 -28.77 -26.19
N LEU A 322 -13.92 -27.67 -26.19
CA LEU A 322 -12.50 -27.63 -25.80
C LEU A 322 -12.26 -27.63 -24.28
N LEU A 323 -13.30 -27.41 -23.49
CA LEU A 323 -13.28 -27.40 -22.02
C LEU A 323 -13.95 -28.64 -21.42
N ASN A 324 -14.51 -29.53 -22.25
CA ASN A 324 -15.19 -30.71 -21.76
C ASN A 324 -14.20 -31.67 -21.09
N GLY A 325 -14.47 -32.05 -19.83
CA GLY A 325 -13.58 -32.88 -19.01
C GLY A 325 -12.36 -32.16 -18.44
N ARG A 326 -12.39 -30.82 -18.35
CA ARG A 326 -11.32 -29.98 -17.79
C ARG A 326 -11.79 -29.13 -16.63
#